data_AF-A0A414A4Y1-F1
#
_entry.id   AF-A0A414A4Y1-F1
#
_cell.length_a   1.000
_cell.length_b   1.000
_cell.length_c   1.000
_cell.angle_alpha   90.00
_cell.angle_beta   90.00
_cell.angle_gamma   90.00
#
_symmetry.space_group_name_H-M   'P 1'
#
loop_
_entity.id
_entity.type
_entity.pdbx_description
1 polymer ?
#
loop_
_entity_poly.entity_id
_entity_poly.type
_entity_poly.pdbx_seq_one_letter_code
_entity_poly.pdbx_strand_id
1 'polypeptide(L)'
;MEKLFGIDISHWQGDFNIEQARNERGVKFVIVKAAGADAGKYKDSKFENYYAQCKAIGMPVGAYYYGNAKSVAEAEAEAEHFLSIIAGKQFEFPIYYDVEGDMLNNDRGTLTDIVIAFCDKCEKAGYFVGVYTSDSHFSSHVDDSRLQRFTHWVAKYSSNEPSTDHDIWQYGGGQNFIADKTICGITVDQDFCYRDFEAEIKNAGLNGFFTDSGNADPEEPAPAEPEGSTLDLVYRTMKDEFGSGQERKDALGSRWQEVQDVINHIHNASTQELVDEVWADKYGGGEVRRTVLGDRWQEVQDAINAGNKKYYTIENGDTLSGIAKKFGTSVEALANLNGIENPDLIIAGDTLRVK
;
A
#
# COMPACT_ATOMS: atom_id res chain seq x y z
N MET A 1 -16.59 15.92 1.43
CA MET A 1 -16.90 15.77 0.00
C MET A 1 -18.37 15.43 -0.12
N GLU A 2 -19.06 15.79 -1.21
CA GLU A 2 -20.44 15.32 -1.44
C GLU A 2 -20.39 13.85 -1.85
N LYS A 3 -21.25 13.00 -1.27
CA LYS A 3 -21.28 11.57 -1.60
C LYS A 3 -21.82 11.35 -3.01
N LEU A 4 -21.17 10.48 -3.78
CA LEU A 4 -21.60 10.11 -5.13
C LEU A 4 -22.56 8.93 -5.06
N PHE A 5 -23.65 9.01 -5.81
CA PHE A 5 -24.59 7.90 -5.97
C PHE A 5 -24.18 7.04 -7.17
N GLY A 6 -24.08 5.73 -6.97
CA GLY A 6 -23.72 4.77 -8.01
C GLY A 6 -24.51 3.48 -7.91
N ILE A 7 -24.14 2.54 -8.78
CA ILE A 7 -24.71 1.20 -8.84
C ILE A 7 -23.61 0.19 -9.15
N ASP A 8 -23.86 -1.07 -8.82
CA ASP A 8 -23.14 -2.19 -9.38
C ASP A 8 -24.07 -3.15 -10.13
N ILE A 9 -23.55 -3.73 -11.22
CA ILE A 9 -24.35 -4.52 -12.17
C ILE A 9 -23.59 -5.73 -12.70
N SER A 10 -24.35 -6.76 -13.07
CA SER A 10 -23.86 -7.99 -13.67
C SER A 10 -24.81 -8.47 -14.78
N HIS A 11 -24.56 -9.67 -15.33
CA HIS A 11 -25.47 -10.27 -16.29
C HIS A 11 -26.93 -10.37 -15.81
N TRP A 12 -27.19 -10.37 -14.49
CA TRP A 12 -28.53 -10.42 -13.92
C TRP A 12 -29.40 -9.20 -14.26
N GLN A 13 -28.79 -8.04 -14.51
CA GLN A 13 -29.52 -6.83 -14.91
C GLN A 13 -29.89 -6.80 -16.42
N GLY A 14 -29.51 -7.82 -17.20
CA GLY A 14 -29.98 -8.01 -18.57
C GLY A 14 -29.50 -6.95 -19.57
N ASP A 15 -30.43 -6.18 -20.15
CA ASP A 15 -30.14 -5.10 -21.11
C ASP A 15 -30.30 -3.73 -20.43
N PHE A 16 -29.65 -3.57 -19.27
CA PHE A 16 -29.71 -2.33 -18.48
C PHE A 16 -29.14 -1.14 -19.26
N ASN A 17 -29.83 0.01 -19.21
CA ASN A 17 -29.44 1.24 -19.88
C ASN A 17 -28.81 2.23 -18.89
N ILE A 18 -27.49 2.33 -18.92
CA ILE A 18 -26.71 3.14 -17.97
C ILE A 18 -26.96 4.64 -18.17
N GLU A 19 -27.16 5.09 -19.42
CA GLU A 19 -27.49 6.49 -19.70
C GLU A 19 -28.87 6.87 -19.16
N GLN A 20 -29.86 5.97 -19.29
CA GLN A 20 -31.17 6.20 -18.69
C GLN A 20 -31.06 6.25 -17.17
N ALA A 21 -30.31 5.35 -16.54
CA ALA A 21 -30.10 5.35 -15.08
C ALA A 21 -29.46 6.65 -14.59
N ARG A 22 -28.47 7.18 -15.33
CA ARG A 22 -27.88 8.51 -15.10
C ARG A 22 -28.94 9.61 -15.14
N ASN A 23 -29.77 9.61 -16.18
CA ASN A 23 -30.74 10.69 -16.43
C ASN A 23 -31.94 10.63 -15.46
N GLU A 24 -32.39 9.43 -15.09
CA GLU A 24 -33.57 9.21 -14.26
C GLU A 24 -33.26 9.33 -12.77
N ARG A 25 -32.09 8.84 -12.35
CA ARG A 25 -31.74 8.68 -10.92
C ARG A 25 -30.44 9.35 -10.52
N GLY A 26 -29.72 9.97 -11.46
CA GLY A 26 -28.50 10.70 -11.16
C GLY A 26 -27.29 9.80 -10.88
N VAL A 27 -27.28 8.56 -11.36
CA VAL A 27 -26.12 7.64 -11.25
C VAL A 27 -24.84 8.33 -11.75
N LYS A 28 -23.77 8.27 -10.95
CA LYS A 28 -22.48 8.94 -11.18
C LYS A 28 -21.30 8.00 -11.38
N PHE A 29 -21.42 6.73 -11.02
CA PHE A 29 -20.43 5.70 -11.30
C PHE A 29 -21.11 4.34 -11.41
N VAL A 30 -20.41 3.38 -12.03
CA VAL A 30 -20.88 2.00 -12.15
C VAL A 30 -19.74 1.03 -11.86
N ILE A 31 -19.95 0.03 -10.99
CA ILE A 31 -19.02 -1.10 -10.82
C ILE A 31 -19.60 -2.32 -11.57
N VAL A 32 -18.86 -2.88 -12.52
CA VAL A 32 -19.38 -3.95 -13.40
C VAL A 32 -18.74 -5.30 -13.05
N LYS A 33 -19.55 -6.35 -12.89
CA LYS A 33 -19.03 -7.72 -12.80
C LYS A 33 -18.23 -8.05 -14.06
N ALA A 34 -16.94 -8.33 -13.91
CA ALA A 34 -16.10 -8.72 -15.03
C ALA A 34 -16.05 -10.23 -15.20
N ALA A 35 -15.94 -10.95 -14.09
CA ALA A 35 -15.68 -12.37 -14.04
C ALA A 35 -16.02 -12.96 -12.67
N GLY A 36 -15.94 -14.28 -12.55
CA GLY A 36 -16.08 -14.98 -11.28
C GLY A 36 -15.55 -16.41 -11.34
N ALA A 37 -15.55 -17.09 -10.20
CA ALA A 37 -15.04 -18.45 -10.03
C ALA A 37 -15.99 -19.43 -9.33
N ASP A 38 -17.20 -18.98 -8.95
CA ASP A 38 -18.21 -19.75 -8.20
C ASP A 38 -18.78 -20.95 -8.96
N ALA A 39 -18.65 -20.95 -10.29
CA ALA A 39 -19.02 -22.07 -11.15
C ALA A 39 -17.85 -22.48 -12.06
N GLY A 40 -16.63 -22.46 -11.52
CA GLY A 40 -15.40 -22.44 -12.32
C GLY A 40 -15.12 -21.03 -12.85
N LYS A 41 -13.90 -20.76 -13.33
CA LYS A 41 -13.51 -19.43 -13.80
C LYS A 41 -14.26 -19.05 -15.07
N TYR A 42 -14.99 -17.93 -15.06
CA TYR A 42 -15.75 -17.42 -16.21
C TYR A 42 -15.65 -15.91 -16.34
N LYS A 43 -15.93 -15.42 -17.56
CA LYS A 43 -16.17 -14.01 -17.85
C LYS A 43 -17.67 -13.73 -17.79
N ASP A 44 -18.08 -12.64 -17.13
CA ASP A 44 -19.48 -12.22 -17.11
C ASP A 44 -19.94 -11.85 -18.52
N SER A 45 -21.11 -12.37 -18.92
CA SER A 45 -21.62 -12.23 -20.30
C SER A 45 -21.98 -10.79 -20.69
N LYS A 46 -22.19 -9.89 -19.72
CA LYS A 46 -22.55 -8.49 -19.96
C LYS A 46 -21.40 -7.51 -19.73
N PHE A 47 -20.27 -7.96 -19.19
CA PHE A 47 -19.13 -7.09 -18.85
C PHE A 47 -18.72 -6.14 -20.00
N GLU A 48 -18.46 -6.68 -21.19
CA GLU A 48 -18.01 -5.85 -22.34
C GLU A 48 -19.07 -4.86 -22.80
N ASN A 49 -20.35 -5.24 -22.73
CA ASN A 49 -21.45 -4.35 -23.11
C ASN A 49 -21.57 -3.18 -22.14
N TYR A 50 -21.61 -3.46 -20.83
CA TYR A 50 -21.73 -2.42 -19.82
C TYR A 50 -20.50 -1.54 -19.73
N TYR A 51 -19.30 -2.12 -19.81
CA TYR A 51 -18.07 -1.34 -19.90
C TYR A 51 -18.12 -0.39 -21.11
N ALA A 52 -18.51 -0.87 -22.29
CA ALA A 52 -18.63 -0.03 -23.48
C ALA A 52 -19.69 1.08 -23.32
N GLN A 53 -20.83 0.79 -22.69
CA GLN A 53 -21.84 1.81 -22.36
C GLN A 53 -21.26 2.90 -21.46
N CYS A 54 -20.53 2.53 -20.41
CA CYS A 54 -19.89 3.50 -19.52
C CYS A 54 -18.91 4.40 -20.26
N LYS A 55 -17.97 3.81 -21.04
CA LYS A 55 -16.98 4.59 -21.79
C LYS A 55 -17.62 5.49 -22.85
N ALA A 56 -18.70 5.05 -23.50
CA ALA A 56 -19.39 5.84 -24.53
C ALA A 56 -19.98 7.15 -23.98
N ILE A 57 -20.35 7.19 -22.71
CA ILE A 57 -20.99 8.36 -22.09
C ILE A 57 -20.11 9.06 -21.05
N GLY A 58 -18.86 8.64 -20.91
CA GLY A 58 -17.92 9.14 -19.89
C GLY A 58 -18.35 8.85 -18.46
N MET A 59 -19.06 7.73 -18.23
CA MET A 59 -19.41 7.29 -16.87
C MET A 59 -18.18 6.65 -16.21
N PRO A 60 -17.73 7.14 -15.04
CA PRO A 60 -16.71 6.48 -14.25
C PRO A 60 -17.05 5.02 -13.98
N VAL A 61 -16.13 4.11 -14.29
CA VAL A 61 -16.38 2.67 -14.22
C VAL A 61 -15.32 1.93 -13.41
N GLY A 62 -15.77 1.04 -12.53
CA GLY A 62 -14.95 0.05 -11.82
C GLY A 62 -15.32 -1.36 -12.28
N ALA A 63 -14.65 -2.37 -11.73
CA ALA A 63 -14.97 -3.77 -12.03
C ALA A 63 -14.83 -4.66 -10.81
N TYR A 64 -15.57 -5.76 -10.76
CA TYR A 64 -15.37 -6.74 -9.69
C TYR A 64 -15.24 -8.18 -10.21
N TYR A 65 -14.59 -9.00 -9.39
CA TYR A 65 -14.41 -10.42 -9.58
C TYR A 65 -15.07 -11.19 -8.43
N TYR A 66 -16.08 -12.02 -8.76
CA TYR A 66 -16.75 -12.87 -7.76
C TYR A 66 -15.88 -14.08 -7.40
N GLY A 67 -15.29 -14.05 -6.20
CA GLY A 67 -14.30 -15.02 -5.78
C GLY A 67 -14.88 -16.38 -5.38
N ASN A 68 -14.02 -17.40 -5.39
CA ASN A 68 -14.35 -18.73 -4.86
C ASN A 68 -13.12 -19.47 -4.30
N ALA A 69 -12.04 -18.74 -4.04
CA ALA A 69 -10.77 -19.32 -3.65
C ALA A 69 -10.82 -19.96 -2.25
N LYS A 70 -10.12 -21.08 -2.10
CA LYS A 70 -9.95 -21.82 -0.84
C LYS A 70 -8.49 -21.86 -0.38
N SER A 71 -7.60 -21.20 -1.11
CA SER A 71 -6.19 -21.06 -0.79
C SER A 71 -5.59 -19.84 -1.47
N VAL A 72 -4.45 -19.38 -0.95
CA VAL A 72 -3.65 -18.30 -1.57
C VAL A 72 -3.34 -18.57 -3.04
N ALA A 73 -2.96 -19.82 -3.38
CA ALA A 73 -2.64 -20.18 -4.75
C ALA A 73 -3.86 -20.09 -5.70
N GLU A 74 -5.06 -20.45 -5.21
CA GLU A 74 -6.30 -20.27 -5.97
C GLU A 74 -6.63 -18.78 -6.15
N ALA A 75 -6.43 -17.96 -5.12
CA ALA A 75 -6.63 -16.52 -5.16
C ALA A 75 -5.72 -15.83 -6.18
N GLU A 76 -4.43 -16.20 -6.21
CA GLU A 76 -3.49 -15.72 -7.23
C GLU A 76 -3.92 -16.11 -8.64
N ALA A 77 -4.42 -17.34 -8.80
CA ALA A 77 -4.90 -17.82 -10.09
C ALA A 77 -6.23 -17.17 -10.51
N GLU A 78 -7.09 -16.77 -9.56
CA GLU A 78 -8.27 -15.94 -9.82
C GLU A 78 -7.88 -14.52 -10.24
N ALA A 79 -6.91 -13.91 -9.56
CA ALA A 79 -6.39 -12.60 -9.93
C ALA A 79 -5.76 -12.60 -11.34
N GLU A 80 -4.96 -13.62 -11.68
CA GLU A 80 -4.42 -13.78 -13.05
C GLU A 80 -5.52 -13.85 -14.11
N HIS A 81 -6.59 -14.60 -13.82
CA HIS A 81 -7.74 -14.68 -14.70
C HIS A 81 -8.44 -13.32 -14.81
N PHE A 82 -8.70 -12.65 -13.69
CA PHE A 82 -9.32 -11.32 -13.68
C PHE A 82 -8.53 -10.32 -14.54
N LEU A 83 -7.21 -10.23 -14.28
CA LEU A 83 -6.28 -9.37 -15.02
C LEU A 83 -6.29 -9.67 -16.53
N SER A 84 -6.41 -10.94 -16.93
CA SER A 84 -6.52 -11.30 -18.35
C SER A 84 -7.81 -10.81 -19.02
N ILE A 85 -8.91 -10.72 -18.26
CA ILE A 85 -10.21 -10.25 -18.76
C ILE A 85 -10.23 -8.73 -18.91
N ILE A 86 -9.60 -8.02 -17.97
CA ILE A 86 -9.60 -6.55 -17.94
C ILE A 86 -8.40 -5.91 -18.65
N ALA A 87 -7.49 -6.73 -19.20
CA ALA A 87 -6.30 -6.26 -19.89
C ALA A 87 -6.61 -5.20 -20.97
N GLY A 88 -5.86 -4.09 -20.95
CA GLY A 88 -5.99 -3.00 -21.91
C GLY A 88 -7.21 -2.09 -21.69
N LYS A 89 -7.93 -2.24 -20.58
CA LYS A 89 -9.05 -1.38 -20.21
C LYS A 89 -8.63 -0.31 -19.20
N GLN A 90 -9.46 0.72 -19.06
CA GLN A 90 -9.27 1.85 -18.17
C GLN A 90 -10.44 2.00 -17.21
N PHE A 91 -10.17 2.10 -15.91
CA PHE A 91 -11.18 2.14 -14.85
C PHE A 91 -10.99 3.34 -13.93
N GLU A 92 -11.91 4.30 -14.01
CA GLU A 92 -11.95 5.49 -13.14
C GLU A 92 -12.32 5.16 -11.70
N PHE A 93 -12.82 3.95 -11.44
CA PHE A 93 -13.07 3.42 -10.11
C PHE A 93 -12.20 2.17 -9.85
N PRO A 94 -12.03 1.77 -8.58
CA PRO A 94 -11.21 0.61 -8.24
C PRO A 94 -11.74 -0.68 -8.87
N ILE A 95 -10.85 -1.68 -8.92
CA ILE A 95 -11.26 -3.05 -9.14
C ILE A 95 -11.43 -3.77 -7.80
N TYR A 96 -12.40 -4.65 -7.67
CA TYR A 96 -12.74 -5.26 -6.38
C TYR A 96 -12.66 -6.78 -6.42
N TYR A 97 -12.19 -7.37 -5.33
CA TYR A 97 -12.43 -8.77 -5.02
C TYR A 97 -13.70 -8.90 -4.20
N ASP A 98 -14.69 -9.60 -4.74
CA ASP A 98 -15.99 -9.83 -4.11
C ASP A 98 -15.90 -11.12 -3.27
N VAL A 99 -15.92 -10.95 -1.95
CA VAL A 99 -15.66 -11.96 -0.93
C VAL A 99 -16.98 -12.38 -0.29
N GLU A 100 -17.63 -13.34 -0.93
CA GLU A 100 -18.95 -13.85 -0.56
C GLU A 100 -19.08 -15.35 -0.83
N GLY A 101 -20.28 -15.89 -0.60
CA GLY A 101 -20.62 -17.28 -0.91
C GLY A 101 -19.69 -18.29 -0.25
N ASP A 102 -19.21 -19.25 -1.03
CA ASP A 102 -18.42 -20.38 -0.53
C ASP A 102 -17.06 -19.98 0.03
N MET A 103 -16.54 -18.78 -0.30
CA MET A 103 -15.31 -18.26 0.29
C MET A 103 -15.43 -18.09 1.80
N LEU A 104 -16.63 -17.80 2.31
CA LEU A 104 -16.90 -17.58 3.73
C LEU A 104 -16.77 -18.87 4.57
N ASN A 105 -16.64 -20.03 3.93
CA ASN A 105 -16.37 -21.30 4.61
C ASN A 105 -14.89 -21.48 5.00
N ASN A 106 -13.99 -20.64 4.47
CA ASN A 106 -12.61 -20.61 4.94
C ASN A 106 -12.55 -20.07 6.37
N ASP A 107 -11.58 -20.52 7.17
CA ASP A 107 -11.35 -19.90 8.46
C ASP A 107 -10.85 -18.45 8.29
N ARG A 108 -11.04 -17.63 9.34
CA ARG A 108 -10.78 -16.19 9.29
C ARG A 108 -9.37 -15.82 8.84
N GLY A 109 -8.36 -16.56 9.30
CA GLY A 109 -6.97 -16.29 8.94
C GLY A 109 -6.73 -16.60 7.46
N THR A 110 -7.15 -17.79 7.03
CA THR A 110 -7.03 -18.24 5.64
C THR A 110 -7.77 -17.33 4.67
N LEU A 111 -9.01 -16.92 4.99
CA LEU A 111 -9.77 -16.00 4.14
C LEU A 111 -9.06 -14.65 4.00
N THR A 112 -8.49 -14.13 5.09
CA THR A 112 -7.71 -12.89 5.05
C THR A 112 -6.50 -13.02 4.13
N ASP A 113 -5.77 -14.13 4.22
CA ASP A 113 -4.59 -14.39 3.37
C ASP A 113 -4.97 -14.53 1.88
N ILE A 114 -6.12 -15.15 1.59
CA ILE A 114 -6.72 -15.25 0.25
C ILE A 114 -7.01 -13.87 -0.33
N VAL A 115 -7.68 -13.00 0.44
CA VAL A 115 -8.00 -11.63 0.00
C VAL A 115 -6.73 -10.83 -0.27
N ILE A 116 -5.77 -10.88 0.65
CA ILE A 116 -4.48 -10.20 0.49
C ILE A 116 -3.76 -10.65 -0.78
N ALA A 117 -3.70 -11.96 -1.05
CA ALA A 117 -3.01 -12.50 -2.20
C ALA A 117 -3.62 -12.05 -3.53
N PHE A 118 -4.95 -12.05 -3.63
CA PHE A 118 -5.65 -11.55 -4.81
C PHE A 118 -5.35 -10.07 -5.04
N CYS A 119 -5.51 -9.25 -4.00
CA CYS A 119 -5.31 -7.81 -4.08
C CYS A 119 -3.85 -7.45 -4.38
N ASP A 120 -2.88 -8.09 -3.72
CA ASP A 120 -1.45 -7.90 -3.99
C ASP A 120 -1.08 -8.15 -5.45
N LYS A 121 -1.67 -9.18 -6.06
CA LYS A 121 -1.43 -9.50 -7.47
C LYS A 121 -1.97 -8.40 -8.39
N CYS A 122 -3.13 -7.82 -8.05
CA CYS A 122 -3.74 -6.71 -8.78
C CYS A 122 -2.94 -5.40 -8.62
N GLU A 123 -2.51 -5.04 -7.41
CA GLU A 123 -1.65 -3.87 -7.17
C GLU A 123 -0.35 -3.96 -7.96
N LYS A 124 0.32 -5.13 -7.93
CA LYS A 124 1.54 -5.39 -8.71
C LYS A 124 1.33 -5.26 -10.22
N ALA A 125 0.10 -5.43 -10.69
CA ALA A 125 -0.28 -5.24 -12.09
C ALA A 125 -0.67 -3.78 -12.42
N GLY A 126 -0.55 -2.85 -11.46
CA GLY A 126 -0.83 -1.43 -11.66
C GLY A 126 -2.28 -1.04 -11.46
N TYR A 127 -3.05 -1.80 -10.67
CA TYR A 127 -4.45 -1.49 -10.37
C TYR A 127 -4.64 -1.04 -8.92
N PHE A 128 -5.44 0.01 -8.76
CA PHE A 128 -6.08 0.38 -7.51
C PHE A 128 -7.15 -0.67 -7.20
N VAL A 129 -6.95 -1.42 -6.12
CA VAL A 129 -7.77 -2.59 -5.78
C VAL A 129 -8.42 -2.45 -4.40
N GLY A 130 -9.61 -3.01 -4.28
CA GLY A 130 -10.37 -3.07 -3.04
C GLY A 130 -10.96 -4.43 -2.74
N VAL A 131 -11.57 -4.52 -1.57
CA VAL A 131 -12.33 -5.68 -1.10
C VAL A 131 -13.80 -5.30 -0.95
N TYR A 132 -14.67 -6.17 -1.44
CA TYR A 132 -16.09 -6.12 -1.17
C TYR A 132 -16.52 -7.29 -0.27
N THR A 133 -17.24 -6.97 0.82
CA THR A 133 -18.02 -7.94 1.60
C THR A 133 -19.01 -7.20 2.52
N SER A 134 -19.83 -7.94 3.27
CA SER A 134 -20.80 -7.31 4.18
C SER A 134 -20.15 -6.69 5.43
N ASP A 135 -20.81 -5.67 6.01
CA ASP A 135 -20.41 -5.04 7.28
C ASP A 135 -20.18 -6.08 8.38
N SER A 136 -21.01 -7.13 8.42
CA SER A 136 -20.84 -8.22 9.39
C SER A 136 -19.63 -9.11 9.07
N HIS A 137 -19.32 -9.35 7.80
CA HIS A 137 -18.22 -10.23 7.39
C HIS A 137 -16.86 -9.59 7.64
N PHE A 138 -16.71 -8.27 7.45
CA PHE A 138 -15.50 -7.55 7.87
C PHE A 138 -15.18 -7.77 9.35
N SER A 139 -16.20 -7.82 10.21
CA SER A 139 -15.99 -8.08 11.64
C SER A 139 -15.76 -9.55 11.99
N SER A 140 -16.34 -10.50 11.24
CA SER A 140 -16.45 -11.91 11.64
C SER A 140 -15.61 -12.89 10.82
N HIS A 141 -15.42 -12.64 9.52
CA HIS A 141 -14.84 -13.58 8.57
C HIS A 141 -13.44 -13.18 8.09
N VAL A 142 -13.06 -11.91 8.18
CA VAL A 142 -11.69 -11.45 7.85
C VAL A 142 -11.07 -10.68 9.01
N ASP A 143 -9.75 -10.66 9.08
CA ASP A 143 -9.00 -9.76 9.95
C ASP A 143 -8.78 -8.42 9.26
N ASP A 144 -9.77 -7.53 9.45
CA ASP A 144 -9.83 -6.23 8.81
C ASP A 144 -8.62 -5.32 9.10
N SER A 145 -7.95 -5.52 10.23
CA SER A 145 -6.73 -4.77 10.57
C SER A 145 -5.59 -4.98 9.55
N ARG A 146 -5.62 -6.11 8.82
CA ARG A 146 -4.66 -6.47 7.78
C ARG A 146 -5.10 -6.02 6.38
N LEU A 147 -6.33 -5.53 6.24
CA LEU A 147 -6.93 -5.13 4.97
C LEU A 147 -7.03 -3.62 4.79
N GLN A 148 -6.73 -2.82 5.82
CA GLN A 148 -6.85 -1.34 5.82
C GLN A 148 -6.07 -0.61 4.71
N ARG A 149 -5.12 -1.27 4.06
CA ARG A 149 -4.40 -0.69 2.90
C ARG A 149 -5.20 -0.71 1.61
N PHE A 150 -6.18 -1.60 1.50
CA PHE A 150 -7.07 -1.71 0.34
C PHE A 150 -8.31 -0.85 0.58
N THR A 151 -8.96 -0.42 -0.49
CA THR A 151 -10.25 0.27 -0.35
C THR A 151 -11.37 -0.68 0.01
N HIS A 152 -12.31 -0.21 0.83
CA HIS A 152 -13.43 -0.99 1.34
C HIS A 152 -14.73 -0.60 0.65
N TRP A 153 -15.34 -1.59 -0.01
CA TRP A 153 -16.71 -1.53 -0.49
C TRP A 153 -17.59 -2.42 0.41
N VAL A 154 -18.39 -1.80 1.27
CA VAL A 154 -19.08 -2.50 2.36
C VAL A 154 -20.57 -2.62 2.07
N ALA A 155 -21.09 -3.86 2.08
CA ALA A 155 -22.53 -4.09 1.95
C ALA A 155 -23.25 -4.02 3.30
N LYS A 156 -24.30 -3.20 3.38
CA LYS A 156 -25.24 -3.18 4.50
C LYS A 156 -26.59 -2.64 4.06
N TYR A 157 -27.57 -3.52 3.91
CA TYR A 157 -28.93 -3.13 3.52
C TYR A 157 -29.70 -2.63 4.75
N SER A 158 -29.55 -1.34 5.03
CA SER A 158 -30.13 -0.66 6.18
C SER A 158 -30.36 0.81 5.88
N SER A 159 -31.12 1.50 6.72
CA SER A 159 -31.18 2.97 6.71
C SER A 159 -30.01 3.63 7.44
N ASN A 160 -29.15 2.84 8.10
CA ASN A 160 -27.97 3.32 8.81
C ASN A 160 -26.70 2.83 8.11
N GLU A 161 -25.67 3.67 8.11
CA GLU A 161 -24.36 3.37 7.52
C GLU A 161 -23.68 2.15 8.18
N PRO A 162 -22.73 1.50 7.46
CA PRO A 162 -21.85 0.48 8.02
C PRO A 162 -21.12 0.93 9.27
N SER A 163 -20.83 -0.02 10.16
CA SER A 163 -19.92 0.23 11.29
C SER A 163 -18.46 0.09 10.89
N THR A 164 -18.18 -0.74 9.89
CA THR A 164 -16.87 -0.86 9.25
C THR A 164 -16.53 0.43 8.51
N ASP A 165 -15.29 0.89 8.63
CA ASP A 165 -14.80 2.02 7.84
C ASP A 165 -14.85 1.69 6.34
N HIS A 166 -15.24 2.66 5.52
CA HIS A 166 -15.56 2.37 4.12
C HIS A 166 -15.42 3.57 3.21
N ASP A 167 -15.05 3.30 1.96
CA ASP A 167 -15.05 4.29 0.88
C ASP A 167 -16.33 4.19 0.03
N ILE A 168 -16.93 2.99 -0.05
CA ILE A 168 -18.20 2.73 -0.73
C ILE A 168 -19.13 1.93 0.19
N TRP A 169 -20.39 2.32 0.24
CA TRP A 169 -21.47 1.60 0.93
C TRP A 169 -22.53 1.13 -0.05
N GLN A 170 -22.66 -0.18 -0.23
CA GLN A 170 -23.81 -0.79 -0.91
C GLN A 170 -24.99 -0.82 0.07
N TYR A 171 -25.93 0.12 -0.09
CA TYR A 171 -27.01 0.36 0.86
C TYR A 171 -28.31 -0.36 0.50
N GLY A 172 -28.41 -0.88 -0.71
CA GLY A 172 -29.58 -1.65 -1.12
C GLY A 172 -29.39 -2.38 -2.43
N GLY A 173 -30.31 -3.30 -2.67
CA GLY A 173 -30.33 -4.23 -3.78
C GLY A 173 -31.70 -4.88 -3.88
N GLY A 174 -31.76 -6.22 -3.78
CA GLY A 174 -33.02 -6.95 -3.62
C GLY A 174 -33.91 -6.42 -2.48
N GLN A 175 -33.28 -5.89 -1.42
CA GLN A 175 -33.88 -5.10 -0.35
C GLN A 175 -33.27 -3.70 -0.33
N ASN A 176 -34.08 -2.65 -0.18
CA ASN A 176 -33.60 -1.27 -0.08
C ASN A 176 -34.48 -0.49 0.90
N PHE A 177 -33.86 0.12 1.91
CA PHE A 177 -34.54 0.86 2.99
C PHE A 177 -34.44 2.38 2.83
N ILE A 178 -33.68 2.86 1.84
CA ILE A 178 -33.37 4.27 1.64
C ILE A 178 -34.08 4.83 0.41
N ALA A 179 -34.14 4.05 -0.66
CA ALA A 179 -34.70 4.46 -1.94
C ALA A 179 -35.49 3.33 -2.62
N ASP A 180 -36.14 3.64 -3.73
CA ASP A 180 -36.69 2.61 -4.60
C ASP A 180 -35.55 1.68 -5.05
N LYS A 181 -35.76 0.37 -4.85
CA LYS A 181 -34.82 -0.68 -5.22
C LYS A 181 -34.64 -0.84 -6.73
N THR A 182 -35.53 -0.24 -7.51
CA THR A 182 -35.49 -0.31 -8.98
C THR A 182 -34.96 0.98 -9.59
N ILE A 183 -34.21 0.83 -10.68
CA ILE A 183 -33.80 1.91 -11.58
C ILE A 183 -34.08 1.40 -13.00
N CYS A 184 -34.70 2.24 -13.83
CA CYS A 184 -35.13 1.81 -15.16
C CYS A 184 -36.06 0.57 -15.13
N GLY A 185 -36.84 0.43 -14.04
CA GLY A 185 -37.75 -0.70 -13.83
C GLY A 185 -37.08 -2.04 -13.47
N ILE A 186 -35.76 -2.06 -13.22
CA ILE A 186 -34.99 -3.26 -12.90
C ILE A 186 -34.42 -3.12 -11.48
N THR A 187 -34.51 -4.18 -10.67
CA THR A 187 -33.85 -4.21 -9.36
C THR A 187 -32.33 -4.15 -9.56
N VAL A 188 -31.70 -3.19 -8.90
CA VAL A 188 -30.26 -2.96 -9.03
C VAL A 188 -29.67 -2.60 -7.67
N ASP A 189 -28.45 -3.07 -7.46
CA ASP A 189 -27.67 -2.76 -6.28
C ASP A 189 -27.20 -1.30 -6.36
N GLN A 190 -27.23 -0.62 -5.22
CA GLN A 190 -27.14 0.84 -5.12
C GLN A 190 -26.14 1.25 -4.06
N ASP A 191 -25.30 2.22 -4.42
CA ASP A 191 -24.11 2.56 -3.67
C ASP A 191 -24.00 4.06 -3.38
N PHE A 192 -23.40 4.37 -2.23
CA PHE A 192 -22.79 5.68 -1.98
C PHE A 192 -21.27 5.55 -1.95
N CYS A 193 -20.58 6.41 -2.68
CA CYS A 193 -19.12 6.56 -2.62
C CYS A 193 -18.76 7.87 -1.94
N TYR A 194 -17.75 7.82 -1.07
CA TYR A 194 -17.31 8.91 -0.20
C TYR A 194 -15.91 9.44 -0.55
N ARG A 195 -15.29 8.91 -1.62
CA ARG A 195 -13.90 9.17 -2.03
C ARG A 195 -13.81 9.50 -3.52
N ASP A 196 -12.88 10.38 -3.89
CA ASP A 196 -12.67 10.80 -5.29
C ASP A 196 -11.71 9.84 -6.00
N PHE A 197 -12.18 8.61 -6.24
CA PHE A 197 -11.36 7.58 -6.90
C PHE A 197 -10.90 7.98 -8.29
N GLU A 198 -11.74 8.68 -9.05
CA GLU A 198 -11.40 9.06 -10.42
C GLU A 198 -10.15 9.96 -10.43
N ALA A 199 -10.13 10.98 -9.57
CA ALA A 199 -8.96 11.84 -9.45
C ALA A 199 -7.74 11.08 -8.94
N GLU A 200 -7.89 10.31 -7.85
CA GLU A 200 -6.77 9.57 -7.24
C GLU A 200 -6.15 8.56 -8.20
N ILE A 201 -6.95 7.75 -8.88
CA ILE A 201 -6.48 6.71 -9.80
C ILE A 201 -5.78 7.32 -11.01
N LYS A 202 -6.34 8.39 -11.58
CA LYS A 202 -5.74 9.08 -12.73
C LYS A 202 -4.44 9.76 -12.35
N ASN A 203 -4.39 10.44 -11.20
CA ASN A 203 -3.19 11.10 -10.72
C ASN A 203 -2.08 10.10 -10.38
N ALA A 204 -2.43 8.93 -9.85
CA ALA A 204 -1.49 7.86 -9.54
C ALA A 204 -1.01 7.07 -10.77
N GLY A 205 -1.58 7.31 -11.96
CA GLY A 205 -1.23 6.55 -13.16
C GLY A 205 -1.63 5.07 -13.08
N LEU A 206 -2.73 4.76 -12.40
CA LEU A 206 -3.21 3.39 -12.15
C LEU A 206 -4.38 3.02 -13.08
N ASN A 207 -4.78 1.75 -13.04
CA ASN A 207 -5.94 1.22 -13.74
C ASN A 207 -5.91 1.46 -15.26
N GLY A 208 -4.73 1.38 -15.87
CA GLY A 208 -4.55 1.62 -17.31
C GLY A 208 -4.57 3.09 -17.73
N PHE A 209 -4.73 4.03 -16.79
CA PHE A 209 -4.40 5.43 -17.02
C PHE A 209 -2.90 5.56 -16.88
N PHE A 210 -2.19 5.48 -17.99
CA PHE A 210 -0.78 5.86 -18.00
C PHE A 210 -0.70 7.37 -17.94
N THR A 211 0.21 7.91 -17.15
CA THR A 211 0.63 9.30 -17.30
C THR A 211 1.37 9.39 -18.65
N ASP A 212 0.66 9.81 -19.69
CA ASP A 212 1.29 10.16 -20.95
C ASP A 212 2.28 11.31 -20.68
N SER A 213 3.57 11.00 -20.77
CA SER A 213 4.63 12.00 -20.91
C SER A 213 4.48 12.68 -22.28
N GLY A 214 3.46 13.52 -22.47
CA GLY A 214 3.16 14.01 -23.82
C GLY A 214 1.95 14.92 -24.03
N ASN A 215 1.68 15.88 -23.14
CA ASN A 215 1.20 17.25 -23.44
C ASN A 215 0.64 17.87 -22.15
N ALA A 216 1.52 18.51 -21.38
CA ALA A 216 1.12 19.45 -20.36
C ALA A 216 0.99 20.85 -20.98
N ASP A 217 -0.17 21.47 -20.81
CA ASP A 217 -0.26 22.94 -20.75
C ASP A 217 0.67 23.41 -19.60
N PRO A 218 1.31 24.59 -19.68
CA PRO A 218 2.66 24.82 -19.15
C PRO A 218 2.78 24.51 -17.66
N GLU A 219 3.51 23.44 -17.39
CA GLU A 219 3.93 22.94 -16.09
C GLU A 219 4.73 24.00 -15.32
N GLU A 220 4.31 24.24 -14.08
CA GLU A 220 5.14 24.84 -13.05
C GLU A 220 6.39 23.95 -12.88
N PRO A 221 7.61 24.52 -12.76
CA PRO A 221 8.84 23.74 -12.84
C PRO A 221 8.88 22.65 -11.76
N ALA A 222 9.23 21.43 -12.18
CA ALA A 222 9.40 20.27 -11.30
C ALA A 222 10.24 20.64 -10.07
N PRO A 223 9.85 20.23 -8.86
CA PRO A 223 10.64 20.47 -7.66
C PRO A 223 12.02 19.82 -7.83
N ALA A 224 13.06 20.55 -7.44
CA ALA A 224 14.45 20.08 -7.54
C ALA A 224 14.63 18.78 -6.73
N GLU A 225 15.42 17.85 -7.27
CA GLU A 225 15.75 16.60 -6.56
C GLU A 225 16.33 16.90 -5.16
N PRO A 226 15.98 16.11 -4.14
CA PRO A 226 16.42 16.38 -2.78
C PRO A 226 17.94 16.22 -2.69
N GLU A 227 18.59 17.31 -2.30
CA GLU A 227 20.03 17.32 -2.01
C GLU A 227 20.33 16.55 -0.71
N GLY A 228 21.55 16.02 -0.62
CA GLY A 228 22.00 15.28 0.56
C GLY A 228 22.72 13.97 0.23
N SER A 229 23.42 13.44 1.24
CA SER A 229 23.99 12.08 1.18
C SER A 229 22.88 11.03 1.21
N THR A 230 23.15 9.80 0.77
CA THR A 230 22.18 8.69 0.86
C THR A 230 21.71 8.47 2.30
N LEU A 231 22.61 8.60 3.29
CA LEU A 231 22.24 8.50 4.71
C LEU A 231 21.29 9.62 5.16
N ASP A 232 21.50 10.85 4.68
CA ASP A 232 20.60 11.98 4.94
C ASP A 232 19.21 11.72 4.37
N LEU A 233 19.15 11.27 3.12
CA LEU A 233 17.89 10.94 2.46
C LEU A 233 17.17 9.77 3.14
N VAL A 234 17.89 8.73 3.59
CA VAL A 234 17.30 7.64 4.38
C VAL A 234 16.78 8.16 5.72
N TYR A 235 17.54 8.99 6.43
CA TYR A 235 17.10 9.60 7.69
C TYR A 235 15.81 10.41 7.52
N ARG A 236 15.75 11.27 6.49
CA ARG A 236 14.57 12.09 6.15
C ARG A 236 13.39 11.23 5.70
N THR A 237 13.65 10.16 4.96
CA THR A 237 12.65 9.14 4.59
C THR A 237 12.07 8.45 5.82
N MET A 238 12.89 8.06 6.79
CA MET A 238 12.47 7.41 8.03
C MET A 238 11.77 8.38 9.00
N LYS A 239 11.87 9.70 8.76
CA LYS A 239 11.06 10.75 9.40
C LYS A 239 9.79 11.10 8.64
N ASP A 240 9.47 10.35 7.58
CA ASP A 240 8.28 10.54 6.75
C ASP A 240 8.27 11.85 5.94
N GLU A 241 9.43 12.46 5.69
CA GLU A 241 9.53 13.73 4.94
C GLU A 241 9.14 13.59 3.47
N PHE A 242 9.29 12.40 2.90
CA PHE A 242 8.99 12.10 1.51
C PHE A 242 7.70 11.29 1.34
N GLY A 243 6.90 11.12 2.41
CA GLY A 243 5.71 10.27 2.38
C GLY A 243 6.02 8.79 2.11
N SER A 244 5.07 8.10 1.49
CA SER A 244 5.11 6.65 1.26
C SER A 244 4.79 6.26 -0.19
N GLY A 245 5.13 5.02 -0.58
CA GLY A 245 4.79 4.51 -1.91
C GLY A 245 5.33 5.37 -3.07
N GLN A 246 4.42 5.80 -3.95
CA GLN A 246 4.75 6.60 -5.13
C GLN A 246 5.13 8.04 -4.75
N GLU A 247 4.53 8.64 -3.71
CA GLU A 247 4.91 9.97 -3.23
C GLU A 247 6.39 10.02 -2.85
N ARG A 248 6.89 8.97 -2.18
CA ARG A 248 8.31 8.82 -1.86
C ARG A 248 9.19 8.68 -3.09
N LYS A 249 8.70 7.97 -4.10
CA LYS A 249 9.42 7.77 -5.35
C LYS A 249 9.51 9.05 -6.16
N ASP A 250 8.44 9.83 -6.19
CA ASP A 250 8.41 11.13 -6.87
C ASP A 250 9.24 12.17 -6.13
N ALA A 251 9.10 12.22 -4.80
CA ALA A 251 9.85 13.16 -3.96
C ALA A 251 11.37 12.88 -3.96
N LEU A 252 11.79 11.60 -4.04
CA LEU A 252 13.20 11.24 -4.14
C LEU A 252 13.74 11.26 -5.58
N GLY A 253 12.88 11.22 -6.59
CA GLY A 253 13.27 11.23 -8.00
C GLY A 253 14.30 10.15 -8.33
N SER A 254 15.41 10.52 -8.99
CA SER A 254 16.47 9.56 -9.34
C SER A 254 17.16 8.93 -8.12
N ARG A 255 17.05 9.56 -6.94
CA ARG A 255 17.65 9.08 -5.68
C ARG A 255 16.81 8.03 -4.97
N TRP A 256 15.61 7.70 -5.47
CA TRP A 256 14.74 6.72 -4.82
C TRP A 256 15.40 5.35 -4.65
N GLN A 257 16.05 4.84 -5.71
CA GLN A 257 16.60 3.49 -5.69
C GLN A 257 17.70 3.34 -4.63
N GLU A 258 18.64 4.30 -4.55
CA GLU A 258 19.72 4.24 -3.56
C GLU A 258 19.21 4.31 -2.11
N VAL A 259 18.14 5.07 -1.86
CA VAL A 259 17.53 5.18 -0.54
C VAL A 259 16.81 3.89 -0.18
N GLN A 260 16.00 3.37 -1.12
CA GLN A 260 15.22 2.16 -0.90
C GLN A 260 16.11 0.92 -0.72
N ASP A 261 17.25 0.85 -1.42
CA ASP A 261 18.22 -0.23 -1.26
C ASP A 261 18.80 -0.28 0.16
N VAL A 262 19.10 0.87 0.76
CA VAL A 262 19.58 0.93 2.16
C VAL A 262 18.49 0.50 3.15
N ILE A 263 17.25 0.96 2.96
CA ILE A 263 16.11 0.57 3.82
C ILE A 263 15.86 -0.94 3.73
N ASN A 264 15.86 -1.49 2.51
CA ASN A 264 15.70 -2.93 2.28
C ASN A 264 16.85 -3.73 2.89
N HIS A 265 18.08 -3.23 2.81
CA HIS A 265 19.24 -3.85 3.46
C HIS A 265 19.06 -3.91 4.98
N ILE A 266 18.70 -2.79 5.62
CA ILE A 266 18.48 -2.75 7.08
C ILE A 266 17.40 -3.75 7.51
N HIS A 267 16.33 -3.88 6.73
CA HIS A 267 15.25 -4.81 7.03
C HIS A 267 15.72 -6.28 6.96
N ASN A 268 16.55 -6.62 5.96
CA ASN A 268 16.92 -8.01 5.65
C ASN A 268 18.23 -8.47 6.29
N ALA A 269 19.11 -7.55 6.69
CA ALA A 269 20.41 -7.87 7.25
C ALA A 269 20.30 -8.56 8.63
N SER A 270 21.25 -9.45 8.90
CA SER A 270 21.35 -10.10 10.20
C SER A 270 21.72 -9.09 11.30
N THR A 271 21.35 -9.37 12.55
CA THR A 271 21.72 -8.51 13.69
C THR A 271 23.22 -8.24 13.73
N GLN A 272 24.03 -9.28 13.56
CA GLN A 272 25.48 -9.17 13.64
C GLN A 272 26.07 -8.33 12.50
N GLU A 273 25.49 -8.43 11.31
CA GLU A 273 25.87 -7.59 10.16
C GLU A 273 25.56 -6.12 10.44
N LEU A 274 24.36 -5.80 10.94
CA LEU A 274 24.01 -4.44 11.33
C LEU A 274 24.91 -3.91 12.44
N VAL A 275 25.32 -4.76 13.40
CA VAL A 275 26.30 -4.40 14.43
C VAL A 275 27.65 -4.02 13.79
N ASP A 276 28.16 -4.84 12.87
CA ASP A 276 29.43 -4.58 12.19
C ASP A 276 29.37 -3.30 11.34
N GLU A 277 28.22 -3.00 10.74
CA GLU A 277 27.97 -1.79 9.98
C GLU A 277 27.80 -0.53 10.83
N VAL A 278 27.19 -0.65 12.01
CA VAL A 278 27.20 0.40 13.03
C VAL A 278 28.64 0.70 13.45
N TRP A 279 29.48 -0.32 13.65
CA TRP A 279 30.89 -0.12 13.97
C TRP A 279 31.66 0.57 12.86
N ALA A 280 31.32 0.27 11.60
CA ALA A 280 31.84 0.92 10.41
C ALA A 280 31.22 2.31 10.12
N ASP A 281 30.39 2.83 11.04
CA ASP A 281 29.76 4.16 10.99
C ASP A 281 28.81 4.39 9.79
N LYS A 282 28.18 3.34 9.27
CA LYS A 282 27.26 3.45 8.12
C LYS A 282 25.95 4.18 8.42
N TYR A 283 25.53 4.20 9.69
CA TYR A 283 24.22 4.69 10.12
C TYR A 283 24.28 5.98 10.95
N GLY A 284 25.42 6.68 10.96
CA GLY A 284 25.64 7.87 11.77
C GLY A 284 25.63 7.61 13.28
N GLY A 285 25.62 8.69 14.07
CA GLY A 285 25.59 8.66 15.54
C GLY A 285 24.24 9.04 16.15
N GLY A 286 24.07 8.75 17.45
CA GLY A 286 22.96 9.28 18.26
C GLY A 286 21.55 9.06 17.67
N GLU A 287 20.79 10.16 17.52
CA GLU A 287 19.43 10.16 16.98
C GLU A 287 19.37 9.64 15.54
N VAL A 288 20.35 9.99 14.69
CA VAL A 288 20.38 9.56 13.28
C VAL A 288 20.37 8.05 13.18
N ARG A 289 21.24 7.37 13.93
CA ARG A 289 21.29 5.90 13.98
C ARG A 289 19.99 5.29 14.45
N ARG A 290 19.37 5.89 15.48
CA ARG A 290 18.10 5.41 16.03
C ARG A 290 16.97 5.50 15.00
N THR A 291 16.91 6.61 14.27
CA THR A 291 15.90 6.83 13.23
C THR A 291 16.14 5.93 12.01
N VAL A 292 17.38 5.83 11.54
CA VAL A 292 17.73 5.04 10.34
C VAL A 292 17.53 3.54 10.55
N LEU A 293 17.92 3.02 11.72
CA LEU A 293 17.70 1.59 12.04
C LEU A 293 16.22 1.26 12.34
N GLY A 294 15.39 2.27 12.63
CA GLY A 294 13.97 2.08 12.92
C GLY A 294 13.72 0.99 13.97
N ASP A 295 12.84 0.05 13.63
CA ASP A 295 12.47 -1.09 14.50
C ASP A 295 13.65 -2.02 14.83
N ARG A 296 14.69 -2.04 13.99
CA ARG A 296 15.91 -2.84 14.22
C ARG A 296 16.84 -2.21 15.25
N TRP A 297 16.62 -0.96 15.64
CA TRP A 297 17.54 -0.23 16.53
C TRP A 297 17.76 -0.94 17.86
N GLN A 298 16.69 -1.35 18.54
CA GLN A 298 16.77 -1.94 19.89
C GLN A 298 17.57 -3.24 19.87
N GLU A 299 17.26 -4.13 18.92
CA GLU A 299 17.92 -5.42 18.73
C GLU A 299 19.43 -5.24 18.47
N VAL A 300 19.80 -4.32 17.58
CA VAL A 300 21.19 -4.02 17.24
C VAL A 300 21.93 -3.39 18.43
N GLN A 301 21.27 -2.48 19.14
CA GLN A 301 21.85 -1.81 20.31
C GLN A 301 22.08 -2.79 21.46
N ASP A 302 21.16 -3.74 21.69
CA ASP A 302 21.31 -4.78 22.69
C ASP A 302 22.43 -5.76 22.32
N ALA A 303 22.57 -6.12 21.05
CA ALA A 303 23.67 -6.95 20.56
C ALA A 303 25.04 -6.25 20.74
N ILE A 304 25.13 -4.94 20.48
CA ILE A 304 26.32 -4.12 20.77
C ILE A 304 26.64 -4.11 22.27
N ASN A 305 25.62 -4.06 23.12
CA ASN A 305 25.79 -4.02 24.57
C ASN A 305 26.18 -5.39 25.16
N ALA A 306 25.68 -6.47 24.56
CA ALA A 306 25.93 -7.86 24.97
C ALA A 306 27.23 -8.46 24.42
N GLY A 307 27.78 -7.89 23.33
CA GLY A 307 29.01 -8.37 22.69
C GLY A 307 30.24 -8.35 23.61
N ASN A 308 31.26 -9.16 23.27
CA ASN A 308 32.54 -9.17 23.96
C ASN A 308 33.21 -7.80 23.86
N LYS A 309 33.02 -6.97 24.90
CA LYS A 309 33.61 -5.64 25.01
C LYS A 309 35.10 -5.74 24.75
N LYS A 310 35.56 -5.12 23.67
CA LYS A 310 36.98 -5.10 23.34
C LYS A 310 37.54 -3.81 23.87
N TYR A 311 38.64 -3.92 24.61
CA TYR A 311 39.31 -2.76 25.19
C TYR A 311 40.70 -2.58 24.59
N TYR A 312 41.15 -1.33 24.54
CA TYR A 312 42.46 -0.91 24.07
C TYR A 312 43.08 0.04 25.10
N THR A 313 44.31 -0.24 25.51
CA THR A 313 45.06 0.67 26.37
C THR A 313 45.76 1.70 25.50
N ILE A 314 45.50 2.98 25.77
CA ILE A 314 46.04 4.10 25.00
C ILE A 314 47.56 4.14 25.17
N GLU A 315 48.30 4.12 24.07
CA GLU A 315 49.75 4.20 24.07
C GLU A 315 50.24 5.65 23.92
N ASN A 316 51.48 5.93 24.33
CA ASN A 316 52.05 7.26 24.18
C ASN A 316 52.17 7.61 22.68
N GLY A 317 51.54 8.72 22.27
CA GLY A 317 51.47 9.15 20.87
C GLY A 317 50.23 8.70 20.12
N ASP A 318 49.32 7.94 20.75
CA ASP A 318 48.02 7.66 20.17
C ASP A 318 47.16 8.93 20.07
N THR A 319 46.29 8.94 19.07
CA THR A 319 45.21 9.92 18.92
C THR A 319 43.90 9.16 18.83
N LEU A 320 42.79 9.77 19.27
CA LEU A 320 41.48 9.10 19.19
C LEU A 320 41.12 8.77 17.74
N SER A 321 41.52 9.62 16.78
CA SER A 321 41.45 9.36 15.34
C SER A 321 42.29 8.17 14.88
N GLY A 322 43.51 8.02 15.40
CA GLY A 322 44.38 6.90 15.09
C GLY A 322 43.81 5.57 15.59
N ILE A 323 43.27 5.59 16.81
CA ILE A 323 42.62 4.43 17.44
C ILE A 323 41.33 4.07 16.70
N ALA A 324 40.47 5.05 16.41
CA ALA A 324 39.24 4.85 15.66
C ALA A 324 39.53 4.18 14.30
N LYS A 325 40.52 4.70 13.56
CA LYS A 325 40.98 4.11 12.30
C LYS A 325 41.52 2.68 12.48
N LYS A 326 42.30 2.42 13.53
CA LYS A 326 42.86 1.09 13.85
C LYS A 326 41.78 0.04 14.08
N PHE A 327 40.64 0.43 14.64
CA PHE A 327 39.54 -0.47 14.96
C PHE A 327 38.37 -0.41 13.97
N GLY A 328 38.50 0.37 12.90
CA GLY A 328 37.49 0.48 11.86
C GLY A 328 36.21 1.18 12.32
N THR A 329 36.34 2.21 13.15
CA THR A 329 35.23 3.03 13.65
C THR A 329 35.56 4.53 13.50
N SER A 330 34.65 5.42 13.91
CA SER A 330 34.85 6.88 13.86
C SER A 330 35.21 7.45 15.23
N VAL A 331 35.82 8.65 15.21
CA VAL A 331 36.16 9.39 16.45
C VAL A 331 34.91 9.64 17.29
N GLU A 332 33.80 10.01 16.64
CA GLU A 332 32.53 10.28 17.29
C GLU A 332 31.92 9.01 17.89
N ALA A 333 31.86 7.91 17.13
CA ALA A 333 31.35 6.63 17.64
C ALA A 333 32.17 6.13 18.84
N LEU A 334 33.50 6.27 18.76
CA LEU A 334 34.41 5.86 19.81
C LEU A 334 34.34 6.77 21.05
N ALA A 335 34.17 8.08 20.86
CA ALA A 335 33.97 9.02 21.95
C ALA A 335 32.64 8.75 22.68
N ASN A 336 31.55 8.58 21.93
CA ASN A 336 30.23 8.25 22.48
C ASN A 336 30.22 6.93 23.23
N LEU A 337 30.90 5.90 22.71
CA LEU A 337 31.01 4.59 23.35
C LEU A 337 31.68 4.65 24.73
N ASN A 338 32.54 5.64 24.94
CA ASN A 338 33.36 5.80 26.14
C ASN A 338 32.99 7.01 27.00
N GLY A 339 31.98 7.79 26.59
CA GLY A 339 31.61 9.04 27.28
C GLY A 339 32.72 10.09 27.26
N ILE A 340 33.52 10.16 26.20
CA ILE A 340 34.58 11.16 26.04
C ILE A 340 33.96 12.47 25.53
N GLU A 341 34.01 13.52 26.34
CA GLU A 341 33.49 14.85 25.97
C GLU A 341 34.43 15.62 25.04
N ASN A 342 35.76 15.47 25.23
CA ASN A 342 36.77 16.12 24.40
C ASN A 342 37.60 15.08 23.62
N PRO A 343 37.27 14.83 22.34
CA PRO A 343 37.97 13.88 21.48
C PRO A 343 39.47 14.16 21.28
N ASP A 344 39.90 15.41 21.45
CA ASP A 344 41.29 15.82 21.29
C ASP A 344 42.15 15.59 22.56
N LEU A 345 41.52 15.12 23.65
CA LEU A 345 42.20 14.85 24.91
C LEU A 345 41.97 13.40 25.36
N ILE A 346 42.96 12.55 25.09
CA ILE A 346 43.05 11.18 25.61
C ILE A 346 44.35 11.01 26.38
N ILE A 347 44.34 10.18 27.43
CA ILE A 347 45.50 10.01 28.33
C ILE A 347 46.13 8.64 28.10
N ALA A 348 47.44 8.62 27.86
CA ALA A 348 48.18 7.36 27.73
C ALA A 348 48.10 6.54 29.03
N GLY A 349 47.85 5.24 28.89
CA GLY A 349 47.60 4.31 30.00
C GLY A 349 46.11 4.09 30.31
N ASP A 350 45.21 4.97 29.85
CA ASP A 350 43.77 4.77 30.03
C ASP A 350 43.26 3.66 29.11
N THR A 351 42.18 3.01 29.55
CA THR A 351 41.56 1.90 28.82
C THR A 351 40.31 2.39 28.10
N LEU A 352 40.29 2.22 26.78
CA LEU A 352 39.23 2.63 25.88
C LEU A 352 38.46 1.41 25.38
N ARG A 353 37.14 1.40 25.50
CA ARG A 353 36.27 0.42 24.81
C ARG A 353 36.30 0.72 23.32
N VAL A 354 36.58 -0.27 22.49
CA VAL A 354 36.69 -0.14 21.03
C VAL A 354 35.67 -0.99 20.27
N LYS A 355 35.00 -1.93 20.95
CA LYS A 355 33.82 -2.69 20.50
C LYS A 355 32.94 -3.03 21.71
#